data_AF-M6VSI1-F1
#
_entry.id   AF-M6VSI1-F1
#
_cell.length_a   1.000
_cell.length_b   1.000
_cell.length_c   1.000
_cell.angle_alpha   90.00
_cell.angle_beta   90.00
_cell.angle_gamma   90.00
#
_symmetry.space_group_name_H-M   'P 1'
#
loop_
_entity.id
_entity.type
_entity.pdbx_description
1 polymer ?
#
loop_
_entity_poly.entity_id
_entity_poly.type
_entity_poly.pdbx_seq_one_letter_code
_entity_poly.pdbx_strand_id
1 'polypeptide(L)'
;MLTYIRENRRYVLFLLFVWVIAAVWILPNRYKLLSKVALMIQPPGYDPKIAGEFIEKADSILQRKVSYQDLGERTPDLEIMREACLYYYSLNERDTILYKPSWTDSMSIWRFKDSGMDERSNGKKLSFKSRSPITGSFNPKEYWKALSPNVLEALDYYKRALNFSGPDLNVPKKIEKVALAVCRPEEVLLAYADYVRNTEETVRFKMENTKRSRSFFSCNQVENQPNTLTEKQNQMRIWSQIKSDSFVIDSERNLKVSANDFKKALNLLAFGIYKTGLHSISPLEADGILEKLLFFPIRVRSNMTNY
;
A
#
# COMPACT_ATOMS: atom_id res chain seq x y z
N MET A 1 -26.90 4.08 46.50
CA MET A 1 -26.44 4.67 45.22
C MET A 1 -27.00 6.07 44.96
N LEU A 2 -28.31 6.29 45.02
CA LEU A 2 -28.92 7.61 44.73
C LEU A 2 -28.53 8.73 45.73
N THR A 3 -28.23 8.39 46.99
CA THR A 3 -27.76 9.35 48.01
C THR A 3 -26.32 9.81 47.76
N TYR A 4 -25.44 8.90 47.34
CA TYR A 4 -24.03 9.19 47.01
C TYR A 4 -23.88 10.16 45.82
N ILE A 5 -24.79 10.05 44.84
CA ILE A 5 -24.84 10.96 43.68
C ILE A 5 -25.29 12.37 44.10
N ARG A 6 -26.11 12.48 45.16
CA ARG A 6 -26.66 13.75 45.64
C ARG A 6 -25.62 14.57 46.41
N GLU A 7 -24.78 13.89 47.19
CA GLU A 7 -23.71 14.49 48.00
C GLU A 7 -22.51 14.92 47.14
N ASN A 8 -22.15 14.12 46.12
CA ASN A 8 -21.04 14.40 45.20
C ASN A 8 -21.49 14.99 43.85
N ARG A 9 -22.65 15.67 43.80
CA ARG A 9 -23.26 16.19 42.56
C ARG A 9 -22.31 17.05 41.72
N ARG A 10 -21.44 17.85 42.37
CA ARG A 10 -20.43 18.68 41.68
C ARG A 10 -19.37 17.82 40.97
N TYR A 11 -18.90 16.76 41.61
CA TYR A 11 -17.93 15.84 41.01
C TYR A 11 -18.54 15.04 39.86
N VAL A 12 -19.78 14.56 40.01
CA VAL A 12 -20.50 13.84 38.94
C VAL A 12 -20.72 14.73 37.71
N LEU A 13 -21.13 15.99 37.92
CA LEU A 13 -21.30 16.96 36.84
C LEU A 13 -19.97 17.34 36.18
N PHE A 14 -18.90 17.52 36.95
CA PHE A 14 -17.57 17.77 36.42
C PHE A 14 -17.07 16.59 35.59
N LEU A 15 -17.28 15.35 36.07
CA LEU A 15 -16.88 14.14 35.36
C LEU A 15 -17.67 14.00 34.05
N LEU A 16 -18.98 14.25 34.05
CA LEU A 16 -19.79 14.31 32.84
C LEU A 16 -19.32 15.40 31.87
N PHE A 17 -18.98 16.59 32.36
CA PHE A 17 -18.48 17.69 31.54
C PHE A 17 -17.14 17.35 30.88
N VAL A 18 -16.21 16.79 31.66
CA VAL A 18 -14.93 16.27 31.15
C VAL A 18 -15.18 15.16 30.13
N TRP A 19 -16.14 14.27 30.38
CA TRP A 19 -16.48 13.18 29.46
C TRP A 19 -17.05 13.70 28.14
N VAL A 20 -17.91 14.72 28.18
CA VAL A 20 -18.49 15.34 26.98
C VAL A 20 -17.42 16.08 26.18
N ILE A 21 -16.55 16.87 26.82
CA ILE A 21 -15.43 17.54 26.15
C ILE A 21 -14.47 16.51 25.54
N ALA A 22 -14.11 15.49 26.32
CA ALA A 22 -13.26 14.40 25.83
C ALA A 22 -13.91 13.66 24.67
N ALA A 23 -15.21 13.37 24.71
CA ALA A 23 -15.94 12.73 23.62
C ALA A 23 -15.95 13.61 22.37
N VAL A 24 -16.27 14.90 22.49
CA VAL A 24 -16.29 15.86 21.37
C VAL A 24 -14.90 16.03 20.74
N TRP A 25 -13.81 15.91 21.52
CA TRP A 25 -12.46 16.04 21.00
C TRP A 25 -11.86 14.73 20.46
N ILE A 26 -12.15 13.60 21.13
CA ILE A 26 -11.62 12.27 20.81
C ILE A 26 -12.41 11.64 19.66
N LEU A 27 -13.74 11.71 19.62
CA LEU A 27 -14.55 11.06 18.57
C LEU A 27 -14.20 11.49 17.14
N PRO A 28 -13.98 12.78 16.82
CA PRO A 28 -13.58 13.18 15.48
C PRO A 28 -12.13 12.81 15.16
N ASN A 29 -11.25 12.76 16.17
CA ASN A 29 -9.82 12.46 16.01
C ASN A 29 -9.44 11.00 16.29
N ARG A 30 -10.41 10.14 16.60
CA ARG A 30 -10.18 8.80 17.13
C ARG A 30 -9.23 7.99 16.27
N TYR A 31 -9.36 8.08 14.96
CA TYR A 31 -8.52 7.33 14.04
C TYR A 31 -7.10 7.88 13.92
N LYS A 32 -6.91 9.20 14.05
CA LYS A 32 -5.56 9.80 14.08
C LYS A 32 -4.85 9.47 15.39
N LEU A 33 -5.59 9.43 16.50
CA LEU A 33 -5.07 9.00 17.79
C LEU A 33 -4.73 7.51 17.78
N LEU A 34 -5.66 6.67 17.32
CA LEU A 34 -5.43 5.23 17.18
C LEU A 34 -4.32 4.92 16.19
N SER A 35 -4.18 5.65 15.08
CA SER A 35 -3.08 5.44 14.13
C SER A 35 -1.74 5.86 14.73
N LYS A 36 -1.67 6.97 15.47
CA LYS A 36 -0.46 7.37 16.20
C LYS A 36 -0.08 6.35 17.26
N VAL A 37 -1.05 5.86 18.01
CA VAL A 37 -0.84 4.81 19.02
C VAL A 37 -0.42 3.50 18.35
N ALA A 38 -1.04 3.12 17.24
CA ALA A 38 -0.65 1.94 16.47
C ALA A 38 0.78 2.05 15.94
N LEU A 39 1.17 3.21 15.38
CA LEU A 39 2.55 3.46 14.94
C LEU A 39 3.56 3.49 16.10
N MET A 40 3.11 3.84 17.32
CA MET A 40 3.93 3.81 18.52
C MET A 40 4.12 2.38 19.05
N ILE A 41 3.10 1.53 18.93
CA ILE A 41 3.14 0.13 19.38
C ILE A 41 3.86 -0.76 18.35
N GLN A 42 3.61 -0.53 17.06
CA GLN A 42 4.19 -1.26 15.93
C GLN A 42 4.71 -0.25 14.90
N PRO A 43 5.94 0.26 15.09
CA PRO A 43 6.57 1.09 14.07
C PRO A 43 6.78 0.28 12.78
N PRO A 44 6.65 0.91 11.60
CA PRO A 44 6.96 0.26 10.34
C PRO A 44 8.43 -0.16 10.32
N GLY A 45 8.69 -1.34 9.79
CA GLY A 45 10.01 -1.97 9.83
C GLY A 45 9.92 -3.42 9.39
N TYR A 46 11.05 -4.04 9.07
CA TYR A 46 11.06 -5.42 8.60
C TYR A 46 10.66 -6.40 9.72
N ASP A 47 9.43 -6.93 9.64
CA ASP A 47 8.92 -8.02 10.46
C ASP A 47 8.17 -9.04 9.56
N PRO A 48 8.84 -10.13 9.17
CA PRO A 48 8.29 -11.06 8.19
C PRO A 48 7.27 -12.03 8.81
N LYS A 49 7.04 -12.02 10.14
CA LYS A 49 5.95 -12.77 10.78
C LYS A 49 4.65 -11.98 10.66
N ILE A 50 4.68 -10.71 11.07
CA ILE A 50 3.53 -9.80 10.97
C ILE A 50 3.11 -9.61 9.50
N ALA A 51 4.07 -9.46 8.59
CA ALA A 51 3.78 -9.42 7.15
C ALA A 51 3.05 -10.69 6.68
N GLY A 52 3.49 -11.87 7.13
CA GLY A 52 2.87 -13.15 6.82
C GLY A 52 1.42 -13.23 7.29
N GLU A 53 1.13 -12.84 8.53
CA GLU A 53 -0.23 -12.83 9.08
C GLU A 53 -1.19 -11.95 8.26
N PHE A 54 -0.74 -10.77 7.83
CA PHE A 54 -1.55 -9.91 6.99
C PHE A 54 -1.77 -10.49 5.59
N ILE A 55 -0.74 -11.13 5.01
CA ILE A 55 -0.84 -11.80 3.71
C ILE A 55 -1.83 -12.97 3.79
N GLU A 56 -1.73 -13.82 4.81
CA GLU A 56 -2.63 -14.96 5.02
C GLU A 56 -4.07 -14.50 5.21
N LYS A 57 -4.28 -13.42 5.98
CA LYS A 57 -5.60 -12.83 6.16
C LYS A 57 -6.18 -12.31 4.85
N ALA A 58 -5.37 -11.62 4.04
CA ALA A 58 -5.80 -11.15 2.72
C ALA A 58 -6.13 -12.30 1.77
N ASP A 59 -5.27 -13.33 1.72
CA ASP A 59 -5.48 -14.53 0.90
C ASP A 59 -6.77 -15.25 1.32
N SER A 60 -7.06 -15.34 2.63
CA SER A 60 -8.29 -15.94 3.14
C SER A 60 -9.57 -15.20 2.72
N ILE A 61 -9.50 -13.86 2.63
CA ILE A 61 -10.62 -13.03 2.18
C ILE A 61 -10.87 -13.24 0.69
N LEU A 62 -9.81 -13.37 -0.12
CA LEU A 62 -9.93 -13.68 -1.54
C LEU A 62 -10.45 -15.10 -1.80
N GLN A 63 -10.22 -16.04 -0.88
CA GLN A 63 -10.78 -17.39 -0.99
C GLN A 63 -12.22 -17.49 -0.50
N ARG A 64 -12.76 -16.44 0.15
CA ARG A 64 -14.12 -16.44 0.65
C ARG A 64 -15.11 -16.43 -0.51
N LYS A 65 -15.97 -17.45 -0.54
CA LYS A 65 -17.06 -17.51 -1.51
C LYS A 65 -18.12 -16.46 -1.20
N VAL A 66 -18.58 -15.78 -2.24
CA VAL A 66 -19.68 -14.81 -2.15
C VAL A 66 -20.86 -15.38 -2.94
N SER A 67 -22.04 -15.33 -2.35
CA SER A 67 -23.27 -15.73 -3.02
C SER A 67 -23.64 -14.69 -4.09
N TYR A 68 -23.71 -15.14 -5.33
CA TYR A 68 -24.19 -14.35 -6.45
C TYR A 68 -25.59 -14.82 -6.86
N GLN A 69 -26.53 -13.88 -6.97
CA GLN A 69 -27.97 -14.12 -7.09
C GLN A 69 -28.34 -15.19 -8.14
N ASP A 70 -27.57 -15.34 -9.22
CA ASP A 70 -27.87 -16.30 -10.31
C ASP A 70 -26.75 -17.32 -10.64
N LEU A 71 -25.57 -17.24 -9.99
CA LEU A 71 -24.39 -18.08 -10.32
C LEU A 71 -23.89 -18.91 -9.13
N GLY A 72 -24.57 -18.83 -7.99
CA GLY A 72 -24.19 -19.52 -6.77
C GLY A 72 -22.99 -18.88 -6.06
N GLU A 73 -22.38 -19.64 -5.15
CA GLU A 73 -21.19 -19.24 -4.41
C GLU A 73 -19.94 -19.30 -5.30
N ARG A 74 -19.35 -18.14 -5.61
CA ARG A 74 -18.09 -18.05 -6.36
C ARG A 74 -16.99 -17.35 -5.57
N THR A 75 -15.77 -17.80 -5.78
CA THR A 75 -14.56 -17.07 -5.37
C THR A 75 -14.32 -15.92 -6.33
N PRO A 76 -13.86 -14.75 -5.85
CA PRO A 76 -13.52 -13.62 -6.71
C PRO A 76 -12.42 -13.99 -7.71
N ASP A 77 -12.78 -13.99 -9.00
CA ASP A 77 -11.83 -14.09 -10.09
C ASP A 77 -11.28 -12.69 -10.44
N LEU A 78 -10.02 -12.46 -10.07
CA LEU A 78 -9.32 -11.20 -10.27
C LEU A 78 -9.10 -10.88 -11.76
N GLU A 79 -8.97 -11.90 -12.61
CA GLU A 79 -8.69 -11.71 -14.03
C GLU A 79 -9.94 -11.18 -14.75
N ILE A 80 -11.10 -11.76 -14.47
CA ILE A 80 -12.39 -11.29 -14.99
C ILE A 80 -12.67 -9.85 -14.51
N MET A 81 -12.36 -9.54 -13.25
CA MET A 81 -12.51 -8.18 -12.73
C MET A 81 -11.56 -7.18 -13.41
N ARG A 82 -10.32 -7.60 -13.70
CA ARG A 82 -9.33 -6.79 -14.44
C ARG A 82 -9.77 -6.52 -15.88
N GLU A 83 -10.28 -7.54 -16.58
CA GLU A 83 -10.82 -7.38 -17.93
C GLU A 83 -12.01 -6.43 -17.95
N ALA A 84 -12.90 -6.52 -16.96
CA ALA A 84 -14.00 -5.57 -16.80
C ALA A 84 -13.48 -4.14 -16.62
N CYS A 85 -12.46 -3.92 -15.78
CA CYS A 85 -11.83 -2.61 -15.64
C CYS A 85 -11.30 -2.07 -16.97
N LEU A 86 -10.53 -2.87 -17.72
CA LEU A 86 -9.95 -2.46 -19.01
C LEU A 86 -11.04 -2.14 -20.04
N TYR A 87 -12.11 -2.94 -20.07
CA TYR A 87 -13.28 -2.70 -20.90
C TYR A 87 -13.90 -1.33 -20.59
N TYR A 88 -14.19 -1.03 -19.32
CA TYR A 88 -14.79 0.26 -18.96
C TYR A 88 -13.84 1.44 -19.17
N TYR A 89 -12.52 1.28 -18.92
CA TYR A 89 -11.53 2.31 -19.27
C TYR A 89 -11.52 2.63 -20.77
N SER A 90 -11.67 1.62 -21.64
CA SER A 90 -11.70 1.82 -23.10
C SER A 90 -12.93 2.59 -23.58
N LEU A 91 -14.01 2.58 -22.80
CA LEU A 91 -15.27 3.27 -23.12
C LEU A 91 -15.27 4.76 -22.71
N ASN A 92 -14.16 5.29 -22.17
CA ASN A 92 -13.93 6.70 -21.85
C ASN A 92 -14.90 7.37 -20.85
N GLU A 93 -15.87 6.65 -20.28
CA GLU A 93 -16.62 7.11 -19.12
C GLU A 93 -15.92 6.58 -17.86
N ARG A 94 -15.29 7.46 -17.07
CA ARG A 94 -14.94 7.16 -15.67
C ARG A 94 -16.25 6.98 -14.91
N ASP A 95 -16.83 5.82 -15.08
CA ASP A 95 -18.11 5.47 -14.48
C ASP A 95 -17.91 5.57 -12.97
N THR A 96 -18.75 6.36 -12.29
CA THR A 96 -18.76 6.53 -10.81
C THR A 96 -18.87 5.20 -10.06
N ILE A 97 -19.23 4.14 -10.80
CA ILE A 97 -19.30 2.75 -10.36
C ILE A 97 -17.91 2.18 -10.03
N LEU A 98 -16.85 2.54 -10.77
CA LEU A 98 -15.50 2.00 -10.57
C LEU A 98 -14.76 2.64 -9.38
N TYR A 99 -15.19 3.83 -8.96
CA TYR A 99 -14.59 4.55 -7.85
C TYR A 99 -15.33 4.27 -6.53
N LYS A 100 -15.35 3.00 -6.10
CA LYS A 100 -15.66 2.71 -4.69
C LYS A 100 -14.40 2.95 -3.86
N PRO A 101 -14.44 3.81 -2.83
CA PRO A 101 -13.29 4.02 -1.97
C PRO A 101 -12.90 2.73 -1.24
N SER A 102 -11.58 2.49 -1.08
CA SER A 102 -11.07 1.49 -0.14
C SER A 102 -11.56 1.82 1.28
N TRP A 103 -11.46 0.89 2.25
CA TRP A 103 -11.87 1.24 3.61
C TRP A 103 -11.04 2.42 4.14
N THR A 104 -9.74 2.45 3.82
CA THR A 104 -8.85 3.58 4.14
C THR A 104 -9.24 4.90 3.46
N ASP A 105 -9.65 4.87 2.18
CA ASP A 105 -10.13 6.07 1.48
C ASP A 105 -11.53 6.48 1.93
N SER A 106 -12.39 5.53 2.28
CA SER A 106 -13.74 5.82 2.77
C SER A 106 -13.66 6.60 4.10
N MET A 107 -12.61 6.34 4.88
CA MET A 107 -12.26 7.03 6.11
C MET A 107 -11.77 8.46 5.89
N SER A 108 -11.07 8.73 4.78
CA SER A 108 -10.66 10.08 4.40
C SER A 108 -11.81 10.85 3.74
N ILE A 109 -12.74 10.18 3.06
CA ILE A 109 -13.94 10.78 2.44
C ILE A 109 -14.92 11.34 3.47
N TRP A 110 -14.97 10.80 4.69
CA TRP A 110 -15.68 11.46 5.79
C TRP A 110 -15.13 12.87 6.10
N ARG A 111 -13.92 13.22 5.66
CA ARG A 111 -13.36 14.59 5.72
C ARG A 111 -13.63 15.42 4.46
N PHE A 112 -14.00 14.80 3.33
CA PHE A 112 -14.35 15.47 2.07
C PHE A 112 -15.86 15.61 1.84
N LYS A 113 -16.69 15.03 2.71
CA LYS A 113 -18.13 15.29 2.70
C LYS A 113 -18.46 16.77 2.97
N ASP A 114 -17.58 17.46 3.69
CA ASP A 114 -17.67 18.91 3.92
C ASP A 114 -17.13 19.76 2.75
N SER A 115 -16.45 19.19 1.75
CA SER A 115 -15.97 19.92 0.57
C SER A 115 -16.96 19.96 -0.60
N GLY A 116 -18.25 19.67 -0.36
CA GLY A 116 -19.31 19.90 -1.33
C GLY A 116 -19.31 18.95 -2.53
N MET A 117 -18.73 17.76 -2.40
CA MET A 117 -18.78 16.71 -3.42
C MET A 117 -19.92 15.70 -3.15
N ASP A 118 -21.03 16.16 -2.57
CA ASP A 118 -22.26 15.39 -2.43
C ASP A 118 -23.14 15.56 -3.69
N GLU A 119 -23.43 14.43 -4.34
CA GLU A 119 -24.74 14.05 -4.89
C GLU A 119 -25.59 15.12 -5.62
N ARG A 120 -24.96 16.06 -6.35
CA ARG A 120 -25.66 17.02 -7.22
C ARG A 120 -25.26 16.96 -8.69
N SER A 121 -24.90 15.78 -9.19
CA SER A 121 -25.09 15.47 -10.62
C SER A 121 -26.35 14.63 -10.80
N ASN A 122 -27.49 15.21 -10.45
CA ASN A 122 -28.79 14.78 -10.94
C ASN A 122 -28.90 15.22 -12.42
N GLY A 123 -28.07 14.62 -13.27
CA GLY A 123 -28.00 14.86 -14.69
C GLY A 123 -28.65 13.70 -15.41
N LYS A 124 -29.98 13.79 -15.62
CA LYS A 124 -30.80 13.05 -16.59
C LYS A 124 -30.53 11.54 -16.69
N LYS A 125 -31.51 10.74 -16.25
CA LYS A 125 -31.70 9.36 -16.70
C LYS A 125 -31.79 9.32 -18.24
N LEU A 126 -30.66 9.23 -18.92
CA LEU A 126 -30.60 8.71 -20.28
C LEU A 126 -30.70 7.20 -20.15
N SER A 127 -31.86 6.66 -20.52
CA SER A 127 -32.03 5.23 -20.70
C SER A 127 -31.17 4.78 -21.88
N PHE A 128 -29.89 4.55 -21.63
CA PHE A 128 -29.06 3.82 -22.56
C PHE A 128 -29.50 2.37 -22.50
N LYS A 129 -30.25 1.93 -23.52
CA LYS A 129 -30.44 0.51 -23.83
C LYS A 129 -29.05 -0.09 -23.91
N SER A 130 -28.69 -0.91 -22.91
CA SER A 130 -27.49 -1.72 -22.91
C SER A 130 -27.51 -2.56 -24.18
N ARG A 131 -26.61 -2.25 -25.12
CA ARG A 131 -26.14 -3.28 -26.05
C ARG A 131 -25.32 -4.23 -25.20
N SER A 132 -25.95 -5.33 -24.80
CA SER A 132 -25.30 -6.47 -24.14
C SER A 132 -24.14 -6.97 -25.00
N PRO A 133 -22.87 -6.89 -24.54
CA PRO A 133 -21.80 -7.61 -25.19
C PRO A 133 -21.50 -8.89 -24.39
N ILE A 134 -21.66 -10.01 -25.10
CA ILE A 134 -20.89 -11.25 -24.98
C ILE A 134 -20.94 -11.95 -23.61
N THR A 135 -22.10 -12.59 -23.37
CA THR A 135 -22.36 -13.87 -22.66
C THR A 135 -23.67 -13.72 -21.88
N GLY A 136 -24.71 -14.43 -22.32
CA GLY A 136 -26.11 -14.24 -21.91
C GLY A 136 -26.47 -14.61 -20.45
N SER A 137 -25.54 -14.60 -19.51
CA SER A 137 -25.84 -14.81 -18.08
C SER A 137 -24.92 -14.08 -17.11
N PHE A 138 -23.92 -13.32 -17.58
CA PHE A 138 -22.91 -12.71 -16.72
C PHE A 138 -22.90 -11.19 -16.90
N ASN A 139 -23.43 -10.48 -15.90
CA ASN A 139 -23.36 -9.02 -15.87
C ASN A 139 -22.07 -8.59 -15.13
N PRO A 140 -21.01 -8.15 -15.84
CA PRO A 140 -19.72 -7.82 -15.22
C PRO A 140 -19.84 -6.71 -14.17
N LYS A 141 -20.84 -5.83 -14.30
CA LYS A 141 -21.11 -4.74 -13.35
C LYS A 141 -21.64 -5.24 -12.01
N GLU A 142 -22.57 -6.18 -12.02
CA GLU A 142 -23.13 -6.76 -10.80
C GLU A 142 -22.11 -7.67 -10.12
N TYR A 143 -21.37 -8.43 -10.92
CA TYR A 143 -20.24 -9.23 -10.46
C TYR A 143 -19.19 -8.36 -9.73
N TRP A 144 -18.77 -7.27 -10.37
CA TRP A 144 -17.82 -6.34 -9.75
C TRP A 144 -18.40 -5.71 -8.48
N LYS A 145 -19.66 -5.26 -8.48
CA LYS A 145 -20.28 -4.63 -7.30
C LYS A 145 -20.37 -5.55 -6.08
N ALA A 146 -20.59 -6.85 -6.30
CA ALA A 146 -20.71 -7.85 -5.25
C ALA A 146 -19.33 -8.23 -4.65
N LEU A 147 -18.30 -8.32 -5.50
CA LEU A 147 -16.98 -8.80 -5.09
C LEU A 147 -15.99 -7.68 -4.74
N SER A 148 -16.16 -6.47 -5.29
CA SER A 148 -15.27 -5.34 -5.05
C SER A 148 -15.02 -5.06 -3.56
N PRO A 149 -16.00 -5.17 -2.63
CA PRO A 149 -15.73 -4.91 -1.21
C PRO A 149 -14.70 -5.87 -0.61
N ASN A 150 -14.78 -7.16 -0.92
CA ASN A 150 -13.84 -8.17 -0.42
C ASN A 150 -12.45 -7.97 -1.02
N VAL A 151 -12.39 -7.66 -2.32
CA VAL A 151 -11.12 -7.42 -3.02
C VAL A 151 -10.45 -6.13 -2.50
N LEU A 152 -11.23 -5.09 -2.20
CA LEU A 152 -10.72 -3.87 -1.53
C LEU A 152 -10.25 -4.13 -0.10
N GLU A 153 -10.96 -4.97 0.65
CA GLU A 153 -10.53 -5.35 2.00
C GLU A 153 -9.21 -6.12 1.96
N ALA A 154 -9.08 -7.07 1.03
CA ALA A 154 -7.82 -7.79 0.80
C ALA A 154 -6.68 -6.84 0.40
N LEU A 155 -6.96 -5.86 -0.47
CA LEU A 155 -6.00 -4.82 -0.87
C LEU A 155 -5.46 -4.05 0.35
N ASP A 156 -6.35 -3.66 1.27
CA ASP A 156 -5.97 -2.92 2.48
C ASP A 156 -5.07 -3.75 3.40
N TYR A 157 -5.29 -5.06 3.50
CA TYR A 157 -4.39 -5.95 4.24
C TYR A 157 -3.04 -6.12 3.56
N TYR A 158 -2.97 -6.23 2.23
CA TYR A 158 -1.69 -6.28 1.54
C TYR A 158 -0.91 -4.97 1.68
N LYS A 159 -1.57 -3.81 1.64
CA LYS A 159 -0.92 -2.51 1.93
C LYS A 159 -0.34 -2.47 3.34
N ARG A 160 -1.05 -3.02 4.34
CA ARG A 160 -0.50 -3.13 5.70
C ARG A 160 0.69 -4.09 5.75
N ALA A 161 0.63 -5.21 5.04
CA ALA A 161 1.74 -6.15 4.93
C ALA A 161 2.99 -5.50 4.31
N LEU A 162 2.80 -4.57 3.36
CA LEU A 162 3.90 -3.89 2.67
C LEU A 162 4.81 -3.14 3.65
N ASN A 163 4.24 -2.53 4.69
CA ASN A 163 4.97 -1.82 5.75
C ASN A 163 5.93 -2.72 6.55
N PHE A 164 5.72 -4.04 6.51
CA PHE A 164 6.50 -5.03 7.26
C PHE A 164 7.31 -5.99 6.38
N SER A 165 7.00 -6.03 5.08
CA SER A 165 7.60 -6.97 4.11
C SER A 165 9.09 -6.76 3.83
N GLY A 166 9.58 -5.52 3.97
CA GLY A 166 10.95 -5.13 3.61
C GLY A 166 11.29 -5.43 2.14
N PRO A 167 12.35 -6.21 1.85
CA PRO A 167 12.85 -6.47 0.49
C PRO A 167 12.08 -7.54 -0.31
N ASP A 168 10.95 -8.07 0.20
CA ASP A 168 10.18 -9.12 -0.48
C ASP A 168 9.26 -8.56 -1.58
N LEU A 169 9.53 -8.93 -2.84
CA LEU A 169 8.75 -8.49 -4.01
C LEU A 169 7.38 -9.20 -4.11
N ASN A 170 7.10 -10.21 -3.29
CA ASN A 170 5.83 -10.93 -3.32
C ASN A 170 4.64 -10.01 -2.97
N VAL A 171 4.78 -9.15 -1.96
CA VAL A 171 3.70 -8.26 -1.50
C VAL A 171 3.31 -7.23 -2.57
N PRO A 172 4.24 -6.48 -3.19
CA PRO A 172 3.92 -5.58 -4.30
C PRO A 172 3.22 -6.29 -5.47
N LYS A 173 3.63 -7.52 -5.82
CA LYS A 173 2.99 -8.30 -6.88
C LYS A 173 1.55 -8.71 -6.54
N LYS A 174 1.28 -9.05 -5.28
CA LYS A 174 -0.09 -9.33 -4.82
C LYS A 174 -0.95 -8.06 -4.87
N ILE A 175 -0.40 -6.92 -4.43
CA ILE A 175 -1.06 -5.61 -4.54
C ILE A 175 -1.36 -5.28 -6.00
N GLU A 176 -0.41 -5.48 -6.91
CA GLU A 176 -0.60 -5.23 -8.34
C GLU A 176 -1.82 -5.97 -8.91
N LYS A 177 -1.90 -7.29 -8.67
CA LYS A 177 -3.02 -8.11 -9.16
C LYS A 177 -4.37 -7.62 -8.65
N VAL A 178 -4.43 -7.32 -7.36
CA VAL A 178 -5.68 -6.94 -6.67
C VAL A 178 -6.07 -5.51 -7.03
N ALA A 179 -5.12 -4.59 -7.09
CA ALA A 179 -5.35 -3.20 -7.46
C ALA A 179 -5.83 -3.06 -8.90
N LEU A 180 -5.25 -3.82 -9.84
CA LEU A 180 -5.71 -3.86 -11.22
C LEU A 180 -7.12 -4.45 -11.36
N ALA A 181 -7.47 -5.44 -10.54
CA ALA A 181 -8.83 -5.99 -10.49
C ALA A 181 -9.88 -4.99 -9.97
N VAL A 182 -9.50 -3.99 -9.17
CA VAL A 182 -10.39 -2.93 -8.68
C VAL A 182 -10.15 -1.59 -9.39
N CYS A 183 -9.53 -1.62 -10.57
CA CYS A 183 -9.33 -0.44 -11.42
C CYS A 183 -8.53 0.68 -10.71
N ARG A 184 -7.56 0.33 -9.88
CA ARG A 184 -6.73 1.27 -9.09
C ARG A 184 -5.25 1.17 -9.49
N PRO A 185 -4.87 1.59 -10.70
CA PRO A 185 -3.48 1.50 -11.15
C PRO A 185 -2.50 2.37 -10.33
N GLU A 186 -2.99 3.42 -9.69
CA GLU A 186 -2.18 4.33 -8.85
C GLU A 186 -1.59 3.61 -7.63
N GLU A 187 -2.35 2.69 -7.03
CA GLU A 187 -1.92 1.88 -5.89
C GLU A 187 -0.76 0.95 -6.23
N VAL A 188 -0.67 0.54 -7.50
CA VAL A 188 0.44 -0.27 -8.01
C VAL A 188 1.74 0.54 -7.94
N LEU A 189 1.70 1.80 -8.39
CA LEU A 189 2.87 2.67 -8.37
C LEU A 189 3.31 2.98 -6.94
N LEU A 190 2.36 3.29 -6.06
CA LEU A 190 2.65 3.51 -4.64
C LEU A 190 3.28 2.27 -4.00
N ALA A 191 2.74 1.07 -4.26
CA ALA A 191 3.28 -0.16 -3.71
C ALA A 191 4.72 -0.45 -4.15
N TYR A 192 5.06 -0.22 -5.41
CA TYR A 192 6.43 -0.39 -5.90
C TYR A 192 7.37 0.71 -5.39
N ALA A 193 6.89 1.93 -5.16
CA ALA A 193 7.67 3.02 -4.59
C ALA A 193 8.01 2.75 -3.12
N ASP A 194 7.00 2.32 -2.35
CA ASP A 194 7.16 1.92 -0.95
C ASP A 194 8.08 0.70 -0.82
N TYR A 195 7.98 -0.27 -1.74
CA TYR A 195 8.91 -1.40 -1.80
C TYR A 195 10.37 -0.93 -1.96
N VAL A 196 10.65 -0.06 -2.93
CA VAL A 196 12.01 0.46 -3.17
C VAL A 196 12.53 1.17 -1.92
N ARG A 197 11.70 2.02 -1.30
CA ARG A 197 12.03 2.75 -0.08
C ARG A 197 12.29 1.80 1.10
N ASN A 198 11.39 0.86 1.37
CA ASN A 198 11.49 -0.09 2.47
C ASN A 198 12.72 -1.00 2.31
N THR A 199 13.07 -1.37 1.07
CA THR A 199 14.28 -2.14 0.77
C THR A 199 15.54 -1.34 1.13
N GLU A 200 15.62 -0.06 0.73
CA GLU A 200 16.74 0.83 1.06
C GLU A 200 16.88 1.07 2.57
N GLU A 201 15.76 1.33 3.25
CA GLU A 201 15.72 1.53 4.70
C GLU A 201 16.13 0.27 5.48
N THR A 202 15.67 -0.92 5.03
CA THR A 202 16.04 -2.19 5.65
C THR A 202 17.54 -2.47 5.53
N VAL A 203 18.10 -2.23 4.34
CA VAL A 203 19.56 -2.38 4.12
C VAL A 203 20.33 -1.37 4.96
N ARG A 204 19.90 -0.10 5.02
CA ARG A 204 20.51 0.94 5.85
C ARG A 204 20.56 0.52 7.32
N PHE A 205 19.41 0.10 7.87
CA PHE A 205 19.30 -0.31 9.28
C PHE A 205 20.22 -1.49 9.60
N LYS A 206 20.29 -2.49 8.72
CA LYS A 206 21.19 -3.64 8.92
C LYS A 206 22.66 -3.25 8.85
N MET A 207 23.04 -2.41 7.89
CA MET A 207 24.42 -1.91 7.79
C MET A 207 24.85 -1.11 9.02
N GLU A 208 23.95 -0.34 9.64
CA GLU A 208 24.21 0.39 10.87
C GLU A 208 24.37 -0.54 12.08
N ASN A 209 23.53 -1.57 12.19
CA ASN A 209 23.61 -2.54 13.27
C ASN A 209 24.85 -3.43 13.19
N THR A 210 25.26 -3.86 12.00
CA THR A 210 26.51 -4.63 11.82
C THR A 210 27.75 -3.82 12.23
N LYS A 211 27.74 -2.48 12.07
CA LYS A 211 28.84 -1.62 12.55
C LYS A 211 28.92 -1.56 14.08
N ARG A 212 27.78 -1.62 14.79
CA ARG A 212 27.72 -1.54 16.26
C ARG A 212 28.19 -2.82 16.97
N SER A 213 28.22 -3.95 16.27
CA SER A 213 28.53 -5.27 16.84
C SER A 213 30.04 -5.58 17.01
N ARG A 214 30.95 -4.61 16.92
CA ARG A 214 32.39 -4.90 17.10
C ARG A 214 32.72 -5.14 18.58
N SER A 215 33.54 -6.15 18.84
CA SER A 215 33.76 -6.79 20.14
C SER A 215 34.30 -5.86 21.24
N PHE A 216 33.85 -6.11 22.48
CA PHE A 216 34.33 -5.55 23.74
C PHE A 216 35.86 -5.67 24.02
N PHE A 217 36.62 -6.40 23.19
CA PHE A 217 38.06 -6.63 23.37
C PHE A 217 38.96 -5.93 22.33
N SER A 218 38.44 -4.98 21.55
CA SER A 218 39.26 -4.18 20.62
C SER A 218 39.63 -2.82 21.23
N CYS A 219 40.54 -2.80 22.21
CA CYS A 219 41.23 -1.56 22.57
C CYS A 219 42.07 -1.11 21.36
N ASN A 220 41.80 0.11 20.88
CA ASN A 220 42.55 0.90 19.88
C ASN A 220 42.06 0.95 18.43
N GLN A 221 40.75 0.92 18.15
CA GLN A 221 40.24 1.57 16.93
C GLN A 221 38.94 2.36 17.17
N VAL A 222 39.14 3.64 17.50
CA VAL A 222 38.28 4.80 17.22
C VAL A 222 36.77 4.52 17.25
N GLU A 223 36.21 4.48 18.45
CA GLU A 223 34.78 4.29 18.72
C GLU A 223 33.86 5.42 18.23
N ASN A 224 34.38 6.50 17.63
CA ASN A 224 33.57 7.59 17.10
C ASN A 224 34.19 8.15 15.83
N GLN A 225 34.25 7.38 14.74
CA GLN A 225 34.21 8.05 13.44
C GLN A 225 32.76 8.50 13.24
N PRO A 226 32.46 9.82 13.24
CA PRO A 226 31.19 10.27 12.70
C PRO A 226 31.05 9.67 11.30
N ASN A 227 29.84 9.36 10.84
CA ASN A 227 29.62 9.09 9.42
C ASN A 227 30.09 10.33 8.65
N THR A 228 31.38 10.39 8.28
CA THR A 228 31.99 11.46 7.48
C THR A 228 31.52 11.41 6.04
N LEU A 229 30.80 10.34 5.69
CA LEU A 229 30.15 10.18 4.41
C LEU A 229 28.95 11.11 4.31
N THR A 230 28.88 11.86 3.22
CA THR A 230 27.69 12.64 2.88
C THR A 230 26.48 11.73 2.71
N GLU A 231 25.28 12.27 2.86
CA GLU A 231 24.03 11.51 2.70
C GLU A 231 24.01 10.74 1.37
N LYS A 232 24.46 11.38 0.28
CA LYS A 232 24.59 10.77 -1.05
C LYS A 232 25.58 9.61 -1.09
N GLN A 233 26.72 9.72 -0.42
CA GLN A 233 27.70 8.62 -0.35
C GLN A 233 27.14 7.42 0.44
N ASN A 234 26.37 7.66 1.50
CA ASN A 234 25.67 6.59 2.23
C ASN A 234 24.60 5.91 1.35
N GLN A 235 23.85 6.69 0.56
CA GLN A 235 22.89 6.15 -0.41
C GLN A 235 23.57 5.27 -1.48
N MET A 236 24.66 5.74 -2.08
CA MET A 236 25.43 4.94 -3.07
C MET A 236 26.00 3.65 -2.47
N ARG A 237 26.40 3.68 -1.19
CA ARG A 237 26.85 2.48 -0.48
C ARG A 237 25.72 1.48 -0.26
N ILE A 238 24.51 1.94 0.06
CA ILE A 238 23.32 1.08 0.16
C ILE A 238 23.05 0.44 -1.20
N TRP A 239 23.03 1.23 -2.28
CA TRP A 239 22.80 0.71 -3.61
C TRP A 239 23.88 -0.28 -4.07
N SER A 240 25.14 -0.09 -3.69
CA SER A 240 26.19 -1.06 -4.00
C SER A 240 26.00 -2.40 -3.28
N GLN A 241 25.48 -2.40 -2.04
CA GLN A 241 25.11 -3.63 -1.33
C GLN A 241 23.89 -4.32 -1.97
N ILE A 242 22.90 -3.56 -2.43
CA ILE A 242 21.75 -4.11 -3.16
C ILE A 242 22.23 -4.74 -4.48
N LYS A 243 23.15 -4.07 -5.19
CA LYS A 243 23.67 -4.54 -6.48
C LYS A 243 24.54 -5.80 -6.36
N SER A 244 25.18 -6.04 -5.23
CA SER A 244 26.10 -7.17 -5.06
C SER A 244 25.39 -8.50 -4.82
N ASP A 245 24.06 -8.54 -4.65
CA ASP A 245 23.23 -9.73 -4.35
C ASP A 245 23.69 -10.57 -3.13
N SER A 246 24.69 -10.08 -2.41
CA SER A 246 25.39 -10.79 -1.33
C SER A 246 24.88 -10.40 0.05
N PHE A 247 24.08 -9.34 0.14
CA PHE A 247 23.65 -8.78 1.42
C PHE A 247 22.49 -9.60 1.99
N VAL A 248 22.79 -10.36 3.03
CA VAL A 248 21.81 -11.16 3.77
C VAL A 248 21.07 -10.24 4.73
N ILE A 249 19.78 -10.08 4.50
CA ILE A 249 18.90 -9.35 5.39
C ILE A 249 18.56 -10.26 6.55
N ASP A 250 18.01 -11.43 6.30
CA ASP A 250 17.58 -12.33 7.37
C ASP A 250 18.42 -13.60 7.33
N SER A 251 19.26 -13.81 8.34
CA SER A 251 20.10 -15.01 8.44
C SER A 251 19.29 -16.27 8.74
N GLU A 252 18.15 -16.14 9.43
CA GLU A 252 17.30 -17.28 9.80
C GLU A 252 16.50 -17.77 8.59
N ARG A 253 16.00 -16.82 7.77
CA ARG A 253 15.24 -17.12 6.55
C ARG A 253 16.09 -17.16 5.28
N ASN A 254 17.41 -16.96 5.39
CA ASN A 254 18.35 -16.77 4.27
C ASN A 254 17.86 -15.76 3.22
N LEU A 255 17.18 -14.70 3.67
CA LEU A 255 16.56 -13.74 2.78
C LEU A 255 17.61 -12.73 2.30
N LYS A 256 17.89 -12.78 1.00
CA LYS A 256 18.85 -11.89 0.32
C LYS A 256 18.09 -10.83 -0.48
N VAL A 257 18.63 -9.62 -0.52
CA VAL A 257 18.12 -8.61 -1.47
C VAL A 257 18.46 -9.07 -2.88
N SER A 258 17.46 -9.19 -3.75
CA SER A 258 17.69 -9.45 -5.16
C SER A 258 17.74 -8.13 -5.94
N ALA A 259 18.88 -7.84 -6.56
CA ALA A 259 19.06 -6.73 -7.48
C ALA A 259 18.12 -6.82 -8.68
N ASN A 260 17.78 -8.04 -9.12
CA ASN A 260 16.86 -8.23 -10.23
C ASN A 260 15.44 -7.80 -9.87
N ASP A 261 14.98 -8.11 -8.67
CA ASP A 261 13.66 -7.71 -8.21
C ASP A 261 13.58 -6.21 -7.93
N PHE A 262 14.67 -5.62 -7.40
CA PHE A 262 14.82 -4.17 -7.27
C PHE A 262 14.77 -3.45 -8.65
N LYS A 263 15.49 -3.97 -9.66
CA LYS A 263 15.45 -3.45 -11.03
C LYS A 263 14.07 -3.54 -11.66
N LYS A 264 13.35 -4.65 -11.45
CA LYS A 264 11.97 -4.80 -11.96
C LYS A 264 11.05 -3.74 -11.35
N ALA A 265 11.13 -3.51 -10.05
CA ALA A 265 10.34 -2.47 -9.37
C ALA A 265 10.66 -1.08 -9.93
N LEU A 266 11.94 -0.74 -10.09
CA LEU A 266 12.35 0.54 -10.70
C LEU A 266 11.82 0.71 -12.13
N ASN A 267 11.86 -0.34 -12.95
CA ASN A 267 11.35 -0.29 -14.32
C ASN A 267 9.84 -0.06 -14.36
N LEU A 268 9.08 -0.72 -13.48
CA LEU A 268 7.64 -0.53 -13.39
C LEU A 268 7.28 0.89 -12.93
N LEU A 269 8.05 1.45 -11.99
CA LEU A 269 7.91 2.84 -11.60
C LEU A 269 8.21 3.80 -12.76
N ALA A 270 9.33 3.60 -13.46
CA ALA A 270 9.72 4.44 -14.59
C ALA A 270 8.65 4.47 -15.69
N PHE A 271 8.16 3.29 -16.07
CA PHE A 271 7.12 3.15 -17.09
C PHE A 271 5.78 3.71 -16.61
N GLY A 272 5.46 3.50 -15.33
CA GLY A 272 4.30 4.06 -14.66
C GLY A 272 4.28 5.58 -14.73
N ILE A 273 5.36 6.23 -14.30
CA ILE A 273 5.54 7.69 -14.31
C ILE A 273 5.41 8.24 -15.73
N TYR A 274 6.04 7.57 -16.69
CA TYR A 274 5.96 7.97 -18.09
C TYR A 274 4.52 7.90 -18.62
N LYS A 275 3.76 6.87 -18.24
CA LYS A 275 2.38 6.64 -18.70
C LYS A 275 1.35 7.52 -18.00
N THR A 276 1.51 7.80 -16.72
CA THR A 276 0.59 8.66 -15.93
C THR A 276 0.86 10.15 -16.14
N GLY A 277 2.01 10.49 -16.71
CA GLY A 277 2.51 11.86 -16.82
C GLY A 277 3.09 12.35 -15.48
N LEU A 278 4.03 13.30 -15.57
CA LEU A 278 4.71 13.92 -14.41
C LEU A 278 3.78 14.76 -13.51
N HIS A 279 2.48 14.83 -13.80
CA HIS A 279 1.54 15.68 -13.06
C HIS A 279 1.22 15.18 -11.65
N SER A 280 1.44 13.90 -11.36
CA SER A 280 1.13 13.28 -10.06
C SER A 280 2.33 13.05 -9.16
N ILE A 281 3.56 13.33 -9.61
CA ILE A 281 4.81 13.04 -8.89
C ILE A 281 5.67 14.29 -8.81
N SER A 282 6.29 14.52 -7.67
CA SER A 282 7.16 15.69 -7.51
C SER A 282 8.41 15.54 -8.40
N PRO A 283 8.93 16.65 -8.98
CA PRO A 283 10.16 16.60 -9.78
C PRO A 283 11.34 15.96 -9.02
N LEU A 284 11.39 16.16 -7.70
CA LEU A 284 12.42 15.60 -6.83
C LEU A 284 12.32 14.07 -6.70
N GLU A 285 11.12 13.51 -6.63
CA GLU A 285 10.92 12.06 -6.64
C GLU A 285 11.23 11.45 -8.01
N ALA A 286 10.87 12.15 -9.10
CA ALA A 286 11.18 11.72 -10.46
C ALA A 286 12.71 11.68 -10.70
N ASP A 287 13.44 12.72 -10.29
CA ASP A 287 14.90 12.76 -10.34
C ASP A 287 15.52 11.65 -9.50
N GLY A 288 14.98 11.39 -8.30
CA GLY A 288 15.44 10.30 -7.45
C GLY A 288 15.26 8.92 -8.07
N ILE A 289 14.17 8.68 -8.79
CA ILE A 289 13.94 7.42 -9.52
C ILE A 289 14.88 7.30 -10.72
N LEU A 290 15.10 8.39 -11.46
CA LEU A 290 16.03 8.43 -12.58
C LEU A 290 17.47 8.16 -12.13
N GLU A 291 17.92 8.77 -11.03
CA GLU A 291 19.24 8.53 -10.44
C GLU A 291 19.45 7.05 -10.09
N LYS A 292 18.41 6.41 -9.51
CA LYS A 292 18.42 4.97 -9.21
C LYS A 292 18.50 4.12 -10.47
N LEU A 293 17.74 4.46 -11.52
CA LEU A 293 17.79 3.75 -12.81
C LEU A 293 19.18 3.84 -13.46
N LEU A 294 19.83 5.00 -13.39
CA LEU A 294 21.19 5.19 -13.90
C LEU A 294 22.21 4.35 -13.12
N PHE A 295 22.05 4.23 -11.80
CA PHE A 295 22.94 3.41 -10.96
C PHE A 295 22.75 1.90 -11.16
N PHE A 296 21.52 1.49 -11.46
CA PHE A 296 21.14 0.11 -11.79
C PHE A 296 20.91 -0.05 -13.29
N PRO A 297 21.98 0.00 -14.12
CA PRO A 297 21.82 -0.05 -15.55
C PRO A 297 21.07 -1.31 -15.96
N ILE A 298 20.05 -1.10 -16.77
CA ILE A 298 19.29 -2.15 -17.40
C ILE A 298 20.22 -2.77 -18.44
N ARG A 299 20.56 -4.05 -18.25
CA ARG A 299 21.04 -4.84 -19.38
C ARG A 299 19.83 -5.06 -20.26
N VAL A 300 19.64 -4.18 -21.25
CA VAL A 300 18.75 -4.47 -22.37
C VAL A 300 19.36 -5.70 -23.04
N ARG A 301 18.78 -6.87 -22.79
CA ARG A 301 19.10 -8.06 -23.56
C ARG A 301 18.52 -7.78 -24.93
N SER A 302 19.37 -7.31 -25.85
CA SER A 302 19.04 -7.12 -27.25
C SER A 302 18.80 -8.49 -27.90
N ASN A 303 17.67 -9.11 -27.58
CA ASN A 303 17.07 -10.10 -28.46
C ASN A 303 16.17 -9.35 -29.45
N MET A 304 16.80 -8.50 -30.27
CA MET A 304 16.31 -8.28 -31.63
C MET A 304 16.70 -9.54 -32.42
N THR A 305 15.93 -10.59 -32.23
CA THR A 305 15.82 -11.62 -33.27
C THR A 305 14.73 -11.12 -34.21
N ASN A 306 15.17 -10.71 -35.39
CA ASN A 306 14.35 -10.53 -36.59
C ASN A 306 13.22 -11.55 -36.62
N TYR A 307 11.97 -11.09 -36.73
CA TYR A 307 10.92 -11.61 -37.61
C TYR A 307 9.80 -10.58 -37.69
#